data_AF-A0A8R2R2Y7-F1
#
_entry.id   AF-A0A8R2R2Y7-F1
#
_cell.length_a   1.000
_cell.length_b   1.000
_cell.length_c   1.000
_cell.angle_alpha   90.00
_cell.angle_beta   90.00
_cell.angle_gamma   90.00
#
_symmetry.space_group_name_H-M   'P 1'
#
loop_
_entity.id
_entity.type
_entity.pdbx_description
1 polymer ?
#
loop_
_entity_poly.entity_id
_entity_poly.type
_entity_poly.pdbx_seq_one_letter_code
_entity_poly.pdbx_strand_id
1 'polypeptide(L)'
;YLGLELDSRWNFRAHFEKLGPRLMATAGSLSRLLPNVGGPDQVARRLYMGVVRSMALYGAPVWCRALTRKNVAALRRPQRAIAVRAIRGYRTVSFEAACLLAGAPPWDL
;
A
#
# COMPACT_ATOMS: atom_id res chain seq x y z
N TYR A 1 10.25 19.42 -3.85
CA TYR A 1 10.44 19.84 -2.45
C TYR A 1 9.36 19.33 -1.47
N LEU A 2 8.43 18.44 -1.87
CA LEU A 2 7.45 17.83 -0.94
C LEU A 2 7.37 16.30 -1.07
N GLY A 3 8.30 15.65 -1.79
CA GLY A 3 8.20 14.23 -2.15
C GLY A 3 7.17 13.90 -3.25
N LEU A 4 6.41 14.90 -3.70
CA LEU A 4 5.49 14.81 -4.84
C LEU A 4 6.19 15.26 -6.12
N GLU A 5 6.02 14.48 -7.18
CA GLU A 5 6.50 14.81 -8.53
C GLU A 5 5.29 15.24 -9.36
N LEU A 6 5.23 16.53 -9.63
CA LEU A 6 4.15 17.15 -10.39
C LEU A 6 4.50 17.05 -11.86
N ASP A 7 3.67 16.33 -12.63
CA ASP A 7 3.72 16.40 -14.09
C ASP A 7 2.94 17.65 -14.53
N SER A 8 3.42 18.31 -15.57
CA SER A 8 2.76 19.40 -16.31
C SER A 8 1.30 19.09 -16.68
N ARG A 9 0.98 17.80 -16.90
CA ARG A 9 -0.37 17.31 -17.22
C ARG A 9 -1.19 16.88 -16.00
N TRP A 10 -0.69 17.07 -14.78
CA TRP A 10 -1.37 16.70 -13.52
C TRP A 10 -1.85 15.24 -13.47
N ASN A 11 -1.21 14.32 -14.19
CA ASN A 11 -1.61 12.91 -14.26
C ASN A 11 -0.88 12.00 -13.24
N PHE A 12 0.16 12.54 -12.58
CA PHE A 12 0.95 11.88 -11.54
C PHE A 12 1.55 10.50 -11.92
N ARG A 13 1.69 10.19 -13.21
CA ARG A 13 2.22 8.90 -13.65
C ARG A 13 3.64 8.65 -13.13
N ALA A 14 4.55 9.60 -13.35
CA ALA A 14 5.93 9.52 -12.87
C ALA A 14 5.99 9.37 -11.35
N HIS A 15 5.09 10.06 -10.63
CA HIS A 15 4.95 9.92 -9.19
C HIS A 15 4.60 8.47 -8.79
N PHE A 16 3.58 7.85 -9.42
CA PHE A 16 3.21 6.46 -9.14
C PHE A 16 4.26 5.44 -9.57
N GLU A 17 4.99 5.70 -10.66
CA GLU A 17 6.11 4.87 -11.11
C GLU A 17 7.25 4.83 -10.09
N LYS A 18 7.49 5.93 -9.36
CA LYS A 18 8.46 5.98 -8.26
C LYS A 18 7.88 5.51 -6.92
N LEU A 19 6.62 5.83 -6.64
CA LEU A 19 5.96 5.50 -5.38
C LEU A 19 5.72 4.00 -5.23
N GLY A 20 5.23 3.33 -6.28
CA GLY A 20 4.90 1.89 -6.25
C GLY A 20 6.08 1.01 -5.78
N PRO A 21 7.26 1.10 -6.41
CA PRO A 21 8.45 0.36 -5.99
C PRO A 21 8.89 0.68 -4.56
N ARG A 22 8.81 1.95 -4.13
CA ARG A 22 9.13 2.36 -2.75
C ARG A 22 8.18 1.71 -1.75
N LEU A 23 6.88 1.76 -1.99
CA LEU A 23 5.88 1.11 -1.14
C LEU A 23 6.08 -0.40 -1.08
N MET A 24 6.39 -1.03 -2.22
CA MET A 24 6.68 -2.47 -2.29
C MET A 24 7.95 -2.84 -1.52
N ALA A 25 9.01 -2.03 -1.61
CA ALA A 25 10.24 -2.24 -0.85
C ALA A 25 9.96 -2.15 0.67
N THR A 26 9.25 -1.12 1.12
CA THR A 26 8.89 -0.97 2.54
C THR A 26 7.97 -2.10 3.00
N ALA A 27 6.90 -2.41 2.25
CA ALA A 27 6.01 -3.51 2.56
C ALA A 27 6.75 -4.85 2.61
N GLY A 28 7.70 -5.08 1.71
CA GLY A 28 8.55 -6.27 1.68
C GLY A 28 9.44 -6.38 2.91
N SER A 29 10.12 -5.30 3.30
CA SER A 29 10.94 -5.26 4.52
C SER A 29 10.10 -5.51 5.78
N LEU A 30 8.94 -4.86 5.90
CA LEU A 30 8.04 -5.07 7.02
C LEU A 30 7.42 -6.48 7.02
N SER A 31 7.15 -7.04 5.85
CA SER A 31 6.64 -8.41 5.71
C SER A 31 7.60 -9.45 6.28
N ARG A 32 8.92 -9.22 6.22
CA ARG A 32 9.93 -10.12 6.80
C ARG A 32 9.88 -10.15 8.32
N LEU A 33 9.44 -9.06 8.96
CA LEU A 33 9.23 -8.98 10.41
C LEU A 33 7.89 -9.61 10.86
N LEU A 34 7.05 -10.01 9.91
CA LEU A 34 5.69 -10.50 10.15
C LEU A 34 5.49 -11.93 9.59
N PRO A 35 6.15 -12.95 10.16
CA PRO A 35 5.92 -14.35 9.76
C PRO A 35 4.49 -14.78 10.15
N ASN A 36 3.91 -15.75 9.43
CA ASN A 36 2.54 -16.20 9.71
C ASN A 36 2.42 -16.96 11.05
N VAL A 37 3.47 -17.69 11.42
CA VAL A 37 3.57 -18.46 12.67
C VAL A 37 4.68 -17.86 13.52
N GLY A 38 4.45 -17.76 14.84
CA GLY A 38 5.45 -17.25 15.80
C GLY A 38 5.83 -15.77 15.65
N GLY A 39 5.09 -15.00 14.86
CA GLY A 39 5.35 -13.57 14.63
C GLY A 39 4.65 -12.64 15.61
N PRO A 40 4.85 -11.32 15.45
CA PRO A 40 4.23 -10.29 16.28
C PRO A 40 2.70 -10.38 16.29
N ASP A 41 2.14 -9.79 17.35
CA ASP A 41 0.71 -9.71 17.60
C ASP A 41 -0.05 -8.86 16.55
N GLN A 42 -1.37 -8.76 16.71
CA GLN A 42 -2.21 -8.04 15.77
C GLN A 42 -2.01 -6.52 15.82
N VAL A 43 -1.58 -5.98 16.97
CA VAL A 43 -1.33 -4.55 17.14
C VAL A 43 -0.12 -4.13 16.31
N ALA A 44 1.00 -4.84 16.43
CA ALA A 44 2.19 -4.58 15.63
C ALA A 44 1.94 -4.71 14.12
N ARG A 45 1.15 -5.70 13.71
CA ARG A 45 0.74 -5.88 12.31
C ARG A 45 -0.06 -4.70 11.77
N ARG A 46 -1.03 -4.21 12.55
CA ARG A 46 -1.82 -3.02 12.20
C ARG A 46 -0.97 -1.76 12.14
N LEU A 47 -0.01 -1.62 13.06
CA LEU A 47 0.95 -0.51 13.03
C LEU A 47 1.73 -0.48 11.72
N TYR A 48 2.35 -1.60 11.33
CA TYR A 48 3.13 -1.68 10.08
C TYR A 48 2.28 -1.48 8.82
N MET A 49 1.05 -2.00 8.81
CA MET A 49 0.08 -1.67 7.76
C MET A 49 -0.23 -0.16 7.71
N GLY A 50 -0.40 0.48 8.87
CA GLY A 50 -0.59 1.91 9.01
C GLY A 50 0.58 2.74 8.47
N VAL A 51 1.82 2.29 8.66
CA VAL A 51 3.02 2.93 8.10
C VAL A 51 2.96 2.93 6.57
N VAL A 52 2.75 1.77 5.94
CA VAL A 52 2.67 1.69 4.47
C VAL A 52 1.48 2.50 3.94
N ARG A 53 0.34 2.47 4.63
CA ARG A 53 -0.83 3.30 4.29
C ARG A 53 -0.51 4.79 4.33
N SER A 54 0.18 5.25 5.37
CA SER A 54 0.55 6.66 5.53
C SER A 54 1.49 7.11 4.42
N MET A 55 2.44 6.26 4.03
CA MET A 55 3.31 6.53 2.88
C MET A 55 2.52 6.60 1.57
N ALA A 56 1.57 5.68 1.38
CA ALA A 56 0.78 5.60 0.16
C ALA A 56 -0.19 6.78 0.00
N LEU A 57 -0.83 7.21 1.10
CA LEU A 57 -1.82 8.29 1.12
C LEU A 57 -1.20 9.67 1.34
N TYR A 58 0.12 9.75 1.44
CA TYR A 58 0.80 11.03 1.53
C TYR A 58 0.55 11.85 0.25
N GLY A 59 0.01 13.06 0.43
CA GLY A 59 -0.40 13.92 -0.68
C GLY A 59 -1.66 13.46 -1.43
N ALA A 60 -2.45 12.53 -0.87
CA ALA A 60 -3.69 12.04 -1.50
C ALA A 60 -4.62 13.15 -2.01
N PRO A 61 -4.89 14.24 -1.27
CA PRO A 61 -5.73 15.33 -1.78
C PRO A 61 -5.24 15.97 -3.08
N VAL A 62 -3.94 15.85 -3.37
CA VAL A 62 -3.29 16.43 -4.56
C VAL A 62 -3.42 15.51 -5.77
N TRP A 63 -3.22 14.19 -5.59
CA TRP A 63 -3.21 13.22 -6.69
C TRP A 63 -4.49 12.39 -6.83
N CYS A 64 -5.42 12.39 -5.87
CA CYS A 64 -6.60 11.51 -5.89
C CYS A 64 -7.47 11.73 -7.14
N ARG A 65 -7.62 12.99 -7.57
CA ARG A 65 -8.38 13.35 -8.78
C ARG A 65 -7.73 12.89 -10.09
N ALA A 66 -6.48 12.45 -10.04
CA ALA A 66 -5.71 11.98 -11.19
C ALA A 66 -5.55 10.46 -11.24
N LEU A 67 -6.28 9.72 -10.39
CA LEU A 67 -6.24 8.26 -10.40
C LEU A 67 -6.77 7.71 -11.74
N THR A 68 -5.96 6.84 -12.33
CA THR A 68 -6.33 6.08 -13.52
C THR A 68 -6.21 4.59 -13.22
N ARG A 69 -6.92 3.73 -13.97
CA ARG A 69 -6.80 2.27 -13.83
C ARG A 69 -5.35 1.77 -13.84
N LYS A 70 -4.48 2.43 -14.62
CA LYS A 70 -3.04 2.10 -14.72
C LYS A 70 -2.29 2.43 -13.43
N ASN A 71 -2.55 3.59 -12.84
CA ASN A 71 -1.84 4.06 -11.64
C ASN A 71 -2.38 3.42 -10.35
N VAL A 72 -3.67 3.06 -10.31
CA VAL A 72 -4.30 2.33 -9.20
C VAL A 72 -3.60 1.00 -8.92
N ALA A 73 -3.11 0.31 -9.95
CA ALA A 73 -2.37 -0.95 -9.78
C ALA A 73 -1.08 -0.77 -8.95
N ALA A 74 -0.45 0.41 -9.00
CA ALA A 74 0.73 0.74 -8.21
C ALA A 74 0.43 0.88 -6.71
N LEU A 75 -0.84 1.16 -6.34
CA LEU A 75 -1.32 1.22 -4.96
C LEU A 75 -1.84 -0.14 -4.47
N ARG A 76 -2.63 -0.85 -5.30
CA ARG A 76 -3.24 -2.13 -4.93
C ARG A 76 -2.22 -3.22 -4.62
N ARG A 77 -1.10 -3.27 -5.35
CA ARG A 77 -0.03 -4.27 -5.13
C ARG A 77 0.59 -4.17 -3.72
N PRO A 78 1.14 -3.02 -3.28
CA PRO A 78 1.68 -2.87 -1.93
C PRO A 78 0.62 -2.99 -0.85
N GLN A 79 -0.60 -2.47 -1.09
CA GLN A 79 -1.71 -2.65 -0.16
C GLN A 79 -2.02 -4.12 0.08
N ARG A 80 -2.15 -4.92 -0.99
CA ARG A 80 -2.34 -6.37 -0.88
C ARG A 80 -1.22 -7.02 -0.10
N ALA A 81 0.03 -6.68 -0.43
CA ALA A 81 1.20 -7.28 0.19
C ALA A 81 1.17 -7.10 1.72
N ILE A 82 0.90 -5.89 2.19
CA ILE A 82 0.86 -5.61 3.64
C ILE A 82 -0.43 -6.12 4.29
N ALA A 83 -1.57 -6.07 3.60
CA ALA A 83 -2.85 -6.59 4.12
C ALA A 83 -2.81 -8.11 4.34
N VAL A 84 -2.24 -8.86 3.39
CA VAL A 84 -2.02 -10.31 3.55
C VAL A 84 -1.20 -10.62 4.79
N ARG A 85 -0.16 -9.82 5.08
CA ARG A 85 0.62 -9.97 6.31
C ARG A 85 -0.14 -9.56 7.56
N ALA A 86 -0.98 -8.54 7.48
CA ALA A 86 -1.81 -8.12 8.59
C ALA A 86 -2.78 -9.21 9.05
N ILE A 87 -3.27 -10.04 8.13
CA ILE A 87 -4.22 -11.14 8.41
C ILE A 87 -3.56 -12.51 8.57
N ARG A 88 -2.22 -12.60 8.55
CA ARG A 88 -1.47 -13.88 8.51
C ARG A 88 -1.87 -14.77 7.32
N GLY A 89 -2.26 -14.15 6.22
CA GLY A 89 -2.73 -14.83 5.01
C GLY A 89 -1.59 -15.34 4.14
N TYR A 90 -1.95 -16.11 3.13
CA TYR A 90 -1.03 -16.65 2.12
C TYR A 90 -1.16 -15.92 0.78
N ARG A 91 -0.22 -16.21 -0.14
CA ARG A 91 -0.15 -15.56 -1.46
C ARG A 91 -1.39 -15.75 -2.34
N THR A 92 -2.28 -16.68 -2.01
CA THR A 92 -3.50 -17.01 -2.76
C THR A 92 -4.68 -16.12 -2.40
N VAL A 93 -4.62 -15.41 -1.27
CA VAL A 93 -5.72 -14.52 -0.86
C VAL A 93 -5.87 -13.37 -1.86
N SER A 94 -7.07 -13.14 -2.36
CA SER A 94 -7.36 -12.05 -3.30
C SER A 94 -7.14 -10.68 -2.64
N PHE A 95 -7.00 -9.63 -3.44
CA PHE A 95 -6.86 -8.27 -2.91
C PHE A 95 -8.06 -7.87 -2.04
N GLU A 96 -9.26 -8.12 -2.54
CA GLU A 96 -10.52 -7.77 -1.87
C GLU A 96 -10.67 -8.51 -0.54
N ALA A 97 -10.45 -9.83 -0.54
CA ALA A 97 -10.51 -10.63 0.68
C ALA A 97 -9.44 -10.19 1.71
N ALA A 98 -8.22 -9.89 1.25
CA ALA A 98 -7.16 -9.42 2.13
C ALA A 98 -7.52 -8.08 2.79
N CYS A 99 -8.07 -7.13 2.03
CA CYS A 99 -8.49 -5.83 2.54
C CYS A 99 -9.67 -5.95 3.50
N LEU A 100 -10.67 -6.76 3.16
CA LEU A 100 -11.84 -7.01 3.99
C LEU A 100 -11.45 -7.62 5.34
N LEU A 101 -10.65 -8.68 5.34
CA LEU A 101 -10.19 -9.33 6.57
C LEU A 101 -9.24 -8.44 7.38
N ALA A 102 -8.46 -7.58 6.73
CA ALA A 102 -7.57 -6.64 7.40
C ALA A 102 -8.32 -5.42 7.98
N GLY A 103 -9.60 -5.23 7.65
CA GLY A 103 -10.35 -4.01 7.97
C GLY A 103 -9.76 -2.76 7.32
N ALA A 104 -9.13 -2.92 6.15
CA ALA A 104 -8.41 -1.86 5.47
C ALA A 104 -9.15 -1.44 4.19
N PRO A 105 -9.70 -0.21 4.09
CA PRO A 105 -10.34 0.25 2.87
C PRO A 105 -9.31 0.35 1.73
N PRO A 106 -9.71 0.07 0.47
CA PRO A 106 -8.86 0.26 -0.71
C PRO A 106 -8.27 1.67 -0.79
N TRP A 107 -7.02 1.81 -1.23
CA TRP A 107 -6.33 3.11 -1.33
C TRP A 107 -6.64 3.86 -2.64
N ASP A 108 -7.28 3.19 -3.59
CA ASP A 108 -7.88 3.81 -4.77
C ASP A 108 -9.17 4.52 -4.36
N LEU A 109 -8.99 5.76 -3.91
CA LEU A 109 -10.03 6.72 -3.51
C LEU A 109 -10.88 7.20 -4.69
#